data_AF-A0A951EJ54-F1
#
_entry.id   AF-A0A951EJ54-F1
#
_cell.length_a   1.000
_cell.length_b   1.000
_cell.length_c   1.000
_cell.angle_alpha   90.00
_cell.angle_beta   90.00
_cell.angle_gamma   90.00
#
_symmetry.space_group_name_H-M   'P 1'
#
loop_
_entity.id
_entity.type
_entity.pdbx_description
1 polymer ?
#
loop_
_entity_poly.entity_id
_entity_poly.type
_entity_poly.pdbx_seq_one_letter_code
_entity_poly.pdbx_strand_id
1 'polypeptide(L)'
;MYEQFLANPSTVDSSWHDFFADYRPTPCSDNGHPPRTSMQAPPKQPSVTRARGQTAIPAQTQHHREQDTATPLRGAAARVVANMETSLELPTATSVRAIPAKLLVDNRIVINNRLKRTRGGKLSFTHLIGYAVVRAVAEHPQMNRHYTTDELGKPAVVTPEHVNLGLAIDLHTARGRSLVVASIKGCEVMTFAQFWQAYE
;
A
#
# COMPACT_ATOMS: atom_id res chain seq x y z
N MET A 1 -18.78 18.63 -7.69
CA MET A 1 -18.52 20.09 -7.73
C MET A 1 -18.73 20.70 -9.10
N TYR A 2 -18.08 20.25 -10.19
CA TYR A 2 -18.33 20.80 -11.53
C TYR A 2 -19.79 20.64 -12.01
N GLU A 3 -20.39 19.46 -11.80
CA GLU A 3 -21.81 19.24 -12.12
C GLU A 3 -22.77 20.10 -11.28
N GLN A 4 -22.39 20.42 -10.04
CA GLN A 4 -23.16 21.30 -9.16
C GLN A 4 -23.02 22.78 -9.59
N PHE A 5 -21.84 23.19 -10.05
CA PHE A 5 -21.60 24.50 -10.67
C PHE A 5 -22.46 24.70 -11.92
N LEU A 6 -22.59 23.67 -12.78
CA LEU A 6 -23.47 23.71 -13.96
C LEU A 6 -24.95 23.78 -13.60
N ALA A 7 -25.37 23.10 -12.53
CA ALA A 7 -26.77 23.10 -12.09
C ALA A 7 -27.18 24.42 -11.42
N ASN A 8 -26.31 24.99 -10.57
CA ASN A 8 -26.51 26.31 -9.98
C ASN A 8 -25.17 26.93 -9.52
N PRO A 9 -24.63 27.93 -10.25
CA PRO A 9 -23.34 28.55 -9.92
C PRO A 9 -23.27 29.19 -8.53
N SER A 10 -24.41 29.64 -7.99
CA SER A 10 -24.47 30.28 -6.65
C SER A 10 -24.28 29.31 -5.48
N THR A 11 -24.33 27.99 -5.76
CA THR A 11 -24.10 26.95 -4.75
C THR A 11 -22.61 26.59 -4.58
N VAL A 12 -21.76 27.14 -5.46
CA VAL A 12 -20.32 26.94 -5.45
C VAL A 12 -19.64 28.26 -5.11
N ASP A 13 -18.65 28.22 -4.24
CA ASP A 13 -17.87 29.39 -3.82
C ASP A 13 -17.26 30.11 -5.03
N SER A 14 -17.32 31.45 -5.03
CA SER A 14 -16.87 32.31 -6.12
C SER A 14 -15.41 32.09 -6.53
N SER A 15 -14.55 31.66 -5.60
CA SER A 15 -13.14 31.37 -5.88
C SER A 15 -12.92 30.20 -6.86
N TRP A 16 -13.96 29.38 -7.10
CA TRP A 16 -13.91 28.25 -8.03
C TRP A 16 -14.54 28.54 -9.39
N HIS A 17 -15.15 29.71 -9.57
CA HIS A 17 -15.85 30.05 -10.82
C HIS A 17 -14.88 30.23 -11.98
N ASP A 18 -13.75 30.90 -11.75
CA ASP A 18 -12.70 31.08 -12.76
C ASP A 18 -12.09 29.74 -13.18
N PHE A 19 -11.95 28.81 -12.23
CA PHE A 19 -11.45 27.47 -12.50
C PHE A 19 -12.41 26.65 -13.37
N PHE A 20 -13.73 26.70 -13.10
CA PHE A 20 -14.72 25.97 -13.88
C PHE A 20 -15.13 26.65 -15.18
N ALA A 21 -14.90 27.95 -15.34
CA ALA A 21 -15.16 28.68 -16.59
C ALA A 21 -14.38 28.07 -17.78
N ASP A 22 -13.14 27.67 -17.54
CA ASP A 22 -12.24 27.10 -18.56
C ASP A 22 -12.11 25.56 -18.48
N TYR A 23 -12.78 24.93 -17.51
CA TYR A 23 -12.69 23.49 -17.30
C TYR A 23 -13.45 22.71 -18.38
N ARG A 24 -12.71 22.03 -19.26
CA ARG A 24 -13.26 21.11 -20.26
C ARG A 24 -12.91 19.68 -19.87
N PRO A 25 -13.84 18.89 -19.32
CA PRO A 25 -13.57 17.48 -19.07
C PRO A 25 -13.35 16.78 -20.41
N THR A 26 -12.17 16.21 -20.63
CA THR A 26 -11.89 15.35 -21.79
C THR A 26 -12.64 14.03 -21.62
N PRO A 27 -13.58 13.68 -22.51
CA PRO A 27 -14.20 12.36 -22.47
C PRO A 27 -13.16 11.32 -22.89
N CYS A 28 -12.84 10.37 -22.01
CA CYS A 28 -12.10 9.19 -22.43
C CYS A 28 -12.97 8.43 -23.43
N SER A 29 -12.52 8.36 -24.68
CA SER A 29 -13.21 7.72 -25.78
C SER A 29 -13.25 6.20 -25.54
N ASP A 30 -14.46 5.70 -25.37
CA ASP A 30 -14.78 4.29 -25.14
C ASP A 30 -14.78 3.53 -26.49
N ASN A 31 -14.18 2.34 -26.54
CA ASN A 31 -14.23 1.50 -27.72
C ASN A 31 -15.58 0.76 -27.76
N GLY A 32 -16.51 1.26 -28.58
CA GLY A 32 -17.55 0.42 -29.21
C GLY A 32 -19.02 0.82 -29.05
N HIS A 33 -19.42 1.92 -29.70
CA HIS A 33 -20.70 2.20 -30.41
C HIS A 33 -21.77 1.07 -30.60
N PRO A 34 -23.02 1.40 -31.03
CA PRO A 34 -24.06 2.37 -30.60
C PRO A 34 -25.48 1.66 -30.67
N PRO A 35 -26.70 2.27 -30.83
CA PRO A 35 -27.08 3.68 -31.05
C PRO A 35 -28.32 4.25 -30.31
N ARG A 36 -28.27 5.57 -30.12
CA ARG A 36 -29.26 6.58 -30.54
C ARG A 36 -30.75 6.36 -30.20
N THR A 37 -31.30 7.27 -29.40
CA THR A 37 -32.70 7.71 -29.58
C THR A 37 -32.82 9.23 -29.45
N SER A 38 -33.71 9.73 -30.30
CA SER A 38 -33.96 11.10 -30.71
C SER A 38 -34.75 11.95 -29.72
N MET A 39 -34.51 13.26 -29.81
CA MET A 39 -35.42 14.41 -29.60
C MET A 39 -36.92 14.08 -29.44
N GLN A 40 -37.57 14.66 -28.42
CA GLN A 40 -38.61 15.71 -28.60
C GLN A 40 -39.13 16.29 -27.27
N ALA A 41 -39.60 17.54 -27.36
CA ALA A 41 -39.99 18.48 -26.30
C ALA A 41 -41.47 18.31 -25.83
N PRO A 42 -41.94 19.05 -24.79
CA PRO A 42 -42.96 18.61 -23.81
C PRO A 42 -44.39 19.09 -24.18
N PRO A 43 -45.50 18.64 -23.52
CA PRO A 43 -45.88 19.20 -22.21
C PRO A 43 -46.86 18.37 -21.31
N LYS A 44 -47.10 18.95 -20.11
CA LYS A 44 -48.29 18.87 -19.21
C LYS A 44 -48.35 17.84 -18.08
N GLN A 45 -48.67 18.41 -16.91
CA GLN A 45 -48.97 17.81 -15.60
C GLN A 45 -49.94 16.62 -15.67
N PRO A 46 -49.81 15.63 -14.78
CA PRO A 46 -50.87 14.68 -14.54
C PRO A 46 -51.79 15.16 -13.40
N SER A 47 -53.05 15.39 -13.75
CA SER A 47 -54.17 15.23 -12.83
C SER A 47 -54.42 13.75 -12.55
N VAL A 48 -54.83 13.49 -11.31
CA VAL A 48 -55.08 12.17 -10.72
C VAL A 48 -56.30 11.52 -11.38
N THR A 49 -56.24 10.23 -11.72
CA THR A 49 -57.40 9.30 -11.61
C THR A 49 -56.92 7.83 -11.56
N ARG A 50 -57.50 7.13 -10.59
CA ARG A 50 -57.35 5.74 -10.17
C ARG A 50 -58.10 4.79 -11.13
N ALA A 51 -57.50 3.68 -11.57
CA ALA A 51 -58.24 2.43 -11.82
C ALA A 51 -57.31 1.20 -12.00
N ARG A 52 -57.51 0.28 -11.06
CA ARG A 52 -57.18 -1.15 -10.95
C ARG A 52 -57.01 -1.94 -12.26
N GLY A 53 -55.92 -2.72 -12.33
CA GLY A 53 -55.75 -3.86 -13.24
C GLY A 53 -54.69 -4.82 -12.68
N GLN A 54 -55.11 -5.99 -12.22
CA GLN A 54 -54.24 -7.07 -11.77
C GLN A 54 -53.63 -7.77 -13.00
N THR A 55 -52.32 -8.03 -13.01
CA THR A 55 -51.74 -9.12 -13.83
C THR A 55 -50.35 -9.53 -13.35
N ALA A 56 -50.24 -10.84 -13.09
CA ALA A 56 -49.08 -11.73 -13.05
C ALA A 56 -47.70 -11.19 -12.62
N ILE A 57 -47.20 -11.71 -11.49
CA ILE A 57 -45.80 -11.62 -11.07
C ILE A 57 -44.98 -12.58 -11.94
N PRO A 58 -43.99 -12.13 -12.75
CA PRO A 58 -43.02 -13.01 -13.34
C PRO A 58 -42.00 -13.44 -12.28
N ALA A 59 -41.69 -14.74 -12.29
CA ALA A 59 -40.80 -15.41 -11.36
C ALA A 59 -39.49 -14.65 -11.13
N GLN A 60 -39.14 -14.48 -9.85
CA GLN A 60 -37.84 -13.99 -9.41
C GLN A 60 -36.75 -14.82 -10.06
N THR A 61 -35.93 -14.16 -10.88
CA THR A 61 -34.67 -14.69 -11.36
C THR A 61 -33.84 -15.05 -10.14
N GLN A 62 -33.65 -16.35 -9.91
CA GLN A 62 -32.80 -16.87 -8.86
C GLN A 62 -31.36 -16.45 -9.18
N HIS A 63 -30.91 -15.36 -8.57
CA HIS A 63 -29.49 -15.10 -8.42
C HIS A 63 -28.91 -16.31 -7.68
N HIS A 64 -28.15 -17.15 -8.38
CA HIS A 64 -27.24 -18.10 -7.73
C HIS A 64 -26.34 -17.27 -6.82
N ARG A 65 -26.62 -17.28 -5.51
CA ARG A 65 -25.71 -16.75 -4.51
C ARG A 65 -24.54 -17.73 -4.49
N GLU A 66 -23.46 -17.41 -5.17
CA GLU A 66 -22.16 -17.99 -4.86
C GLU A 66 -21.95 -17.77 -3.36
N GLN A 67 -21.89 -18.86 -2.60
CA GLN A 67 -21.75 -18.80 -1.15
C GLN A 67 -20.30 -18.49 -0.82
N ASP A 68 -20.08 -17.39 -0.10
CA ASP A 68 -18.77 -17.03 0.39
C ASP A 68 -18.21 -18.15 1.30
N THR A 69 -16.99 -18.59 1.02
CA THR A 69 -16.30 -19.60 1.83
C THR A 69 -15.33 -18.93 2.80
N ALA A 70 -15.56 -19.12 4.11
CA ALA A 70 -14.69 -18.59 5.15
C ALA A 70 -13.66 -19.66 5.58
N THR A 71 -12.37 -19.38 5.38
CA THR A 71 -11.28 -20.26 5.84
C THR A 71 -10.58 -19.66 7.06
N PRO A 72 -10.51 -20.38 8.20
CA PRO A 72 -9.89 -19.85 9.41
C PRO A 72 -8.36 -19.73 9.26
N LEU A 73 -7.82 -18.58 9.65
CA LEU A 73 -6.38 -18.33 9.72
C LEU A 73 -5.77 -19.00 10.96
N ARG A 74 -4.62 -19.65 10.79
CA ARG A 74 -3.93 -20.37 11.88
C ARG A 74 -2.42 -20.14 11.83
N GLY A 75 -1.75 -20.39 12.96
CA GLY A 75 -0.29 -20.37 13.07
C GLY A 75 0.32 -19.01 12.68
N ALA A 76 1.29 -19.03 11.77
CA ALA A 76 2.00 -17.82 11.33
C ALA A 76 1.07 -16.75 10.76
N ALA A 77 0.05 -17.13 9.99
CA ALA A 77 -0.91 -16.18 9.43
C ALA A 77 -1.71 -15.44 10.52
N ALA A 78 -2.13 -16.16 11.57
CA ALA A 78 -2.82 -15.54 12.70
C ALA A 78 -1.90 -14.59 13.50
N ARG A 79 -0.61 -14.90 13.62
CA ARG A 79 0.37 -14.00 14.26
C ARG A 79 0.62 -12.74 13.46
N VAL A 80 0.65 -12.83 12.13
CA VAL A 80 0.74 -11.64 11.26
C VAL A 80 -0.47 -10.75 11.48
N VAL A 81 -1.70 -11.31 11.54
CA VAL A 81 -2.91 -10.52 11.83
C VAL A 81 -2.80 -9.79 13.16
N ALA A 82 -2.45 -10.49 14.24
CA ALA A 82 -2.31 -9.86 15.56
C ALA A 82 -1.28 -8.70 15.56
N ASN A 83 -0.15 -8.88 14.87
CA ASN A 83 0.87 -7.83 14.76
C ASN A 83 0.38 -6.64 13.92
N MET A 84 -0.39 -6.89 12.86
CA MET A 84 -0.96 -5.84 12.01
C MET A 84 -2.05 -5.05 12.73
N GLU A 85 -2.89 -5.72 13.53
CA GLU A 85 -3.88 -5.05 14.40
C GLU A 85 -3.19 -4.17 15.44
N THR A 86 -2.13 -4.67 16.10
CA THR A 86 -1.35 -3.87 17.06
C THR A 86 -0.72 -2.64 16.39
N SER A 87 -0.31 -2.77 15.12
CA SER A 87 0.32 -1.67 14.39
C SER A 87 -0.63 -0.50 14.11
N LEU A 88 -1.95 -0.69 14.20
CA LEU A 88 -2.94 0.38 14.01
C LEU A 88 -2.88 1.45 15.11
N GLU A 89 -2.33 1.13 16.27
CA GLU A 89 -2.17 2.07 17.39
C GLU A 89 -1.03 3.08 17.16
N LEU A 90 -0.13 2.80 16.21
CA LEU A 90 1.01 3.66 15.93
C LEU A 90 0.64 4.75 14.91
N PRO A 91 0.74 6.05 15.25
CA PRO A 91 0.53 7.14 14.30
C PRO A 91 1.68 7.17 13.30
N THR A 92 1.43 6.68 12.08
CA THR A 92 2.46 6.60 11.03
C THR A 92 2.56 7.92 10.26
N ALA A 93 3.77 8.48 10.21
CA ALA A 93 4.11 9.63 9.38
C ALA A 93 5.11 9.21 8.30
N THR A 94 4.76 9.42 7.04
CA THR A 94 5.54 8.94 5.89
C THR A 94 6.23 10.09 5.19
N SER A 95 7.53 9.95 4.93
CA SER A 95 8.29 10.84 4.03
C SER A 95 8.93 10.02 2.92
N VAL A 96 9.06 10.61 1.73
CA VAL A 96 9.60 9.93 0.55
C VAL A 96 10.63 10.85 -0.11
N ARG A 97 11.76 10.27 -0.52
CA ARG A 97 12.81 10.96 -1.28
C ARG A 97 13.27 10.09 -2.44
N ALA A 98 13.41 10.68 -3.62
CA ALA A 98 14.04 10.02 -4.76
C ALA A 98 15.57 10.08 -4.64
N ILE A 99 16.24 8.95 -4.82
CA ILE A 99 17.71 8.84 -4.80
C ILE A 99 18.17 8.27 -6.14
N PRO A 100 19.06 8.95 -6.89
CA PRO A 100 19.62 8.41 -8.11
C PRO A 100 20.42 7.12 -7.84
N ALA A 101 20.09 6.04 -8.55
CA ALA A 101 20.67 4.71 -8.32
C ALA A 101 21.78 4.31 -9.29
N LYS A 102 22.16 5.17 -10.26
CA LYS A 102 23.12 4.80 -11.32
C LYS A 102 24.47 4.33 -10.76
N LEU A 103 25.05 5.09 -9.83
CA LEU A 103 26.30 4.71 -9.16
C LEU A 103 26.17 3.40 -8.38
N LEU A 104 25.02 3.15 -7.75
CA LEU A 104 24.76 1.90 -7.04
C LEU A 104 24.77 0.70 -8.00
N VAL A 105 24.17 0.85 -9.18
CA VAL A 105 24.14 -0.18 -10.23
C VAL A 105 25.54 -0.47 -10.75
N ASP A 106 26.29 0.57 -11.12
CA ASP A 106 27.63 0.44 -11.70
C ASP A 106 28.60 -0.21 -10.70
N ASN A 107 28.61 0.26 -9.44
CA ASN A 107 29.42 -0.33 -8.37
C ASN A 107 29.06 -1.78 -8.08
N ARG A 108 27.76 -2.11 -8.06
CA ARG A 108 27.31 -3.49 -7.85
C ARG A 108 27.79 -4.42 -8.97
N ILE A 109 27.81 -3.97 -10.22
CA ILE A 109 28.32 -4.74 -11.36
C ILE A 109 29.82 -5.03 -11.17
N VAL A 110 30.61 -4.00 -10.84
CA VAL A 110 32.05 -4.14 -10.60
C VAL A 110 32.33 -5.14 -9.48
N ILE A 111 31.63 -5.01 -8.35
CA ILE A 111 31.80 -5.92 -7.20
C ILE A 111 31.43 -7.36 -7.58
N ASN A 112 30.29 -7.57 -8.22
CA ASN A 112 29.87 -8.91 -8.63
C ASN A 112 30.82 -9.54 -9.65
N ASN A 113 31.37 -8.77 -10.59
CA ASN A 113 32.35 -9.27 -11.53
C ASN A 113 33.65 -9.70 -10.83
N ARG A 114 34.06 -9.01 -9.77
CA ARG A 114 35.18 -9.43 -8.93
C ARG A 114 34.84 -10.70 -8.13
N LEU A 115 33.66 -10.76 -7.51
CA LEU A 115 33.21 -11.92 -6.73
C LEU A 115 33.16 -13.20 -7.56
N LYS A 116 32.60 -13.12 -8.78
CA LYS A 116 32.57 -14.23 -9.75
C LYS A 116 33.95 -14.82 -10.08
N ARG A 117 35.02 -14.00 -10.05
CA ARG A 117 36.39 -14.44 -10.39
C ARG A 117 37.19 -14.95 -9.19
N THR A 118 36.72 -14.73 -7.96
CA THR A 118 37.53 -14.95 -6.74
C THR A 118 36.90 -15.98 -5.82
N ARG A 119 35.80 -15.63 -5.15
CA ARG A 119 35.19 -16.43 -4.06
C ARG A 119 33.75 -16.86 -4.32
N GLY A 120 33.18 -16.50 -5.48
CA GLY A 120 31.77 -16.73 -5.76
C GLY A 120 30.85 -15.80 -4.95
N GLY A 121 29.56 -16.12 -4.94
CA GLY A 121 28.51 -15.31 -4.31
C GLY A 121 27.96 -14.20 -5.22
N LYS A 122 26.80 -13.66 -4.82
CA LYS A 122 26.10 -12.62 -5.56
C LYS A 122 25.68 -11.51 -4.61
N LEU A 123 26.19 -10.32 -4.84
CA LEU A 123 25.73 -9.14 -4.15
C LEU A 123 24.43 -8.64 -4.80
N SER A 124 23.39 -8.41 -4.01
CA SER A 124 22.11 -7.81 -4.41
C SER A 124 22.08 -6.31 -4.06
N PHE A 125 21.05 -5.59 -4.52
CA PHE A 125 20.85 -4.19 -4.09
C PHE A 125 20.47 -4.11 -2.61
N THR A 126 19.70 -5.08 -2.10
CA THR A 126 19.26 -5.10 -0.71
C THR A 126 20.42 -5.25 0.26
N HIS A 127 21.50 -5.95 -0.12
CA HIS A 127 22.72 -6.02 0.73
C HIS A 127 23.36 -4.64 0.91
N LEU A 128 23.47 -3.87 -0.18
CA LEU A 128 24.05 -2.53 -0.16
C LEU A 128 23.15 -1.55 0.61
N ILE A 129 21.85 -1.57 0.33
CA ILE A 129 20.87 -0.69 0.98
C ILE A 129 20.74 -1.05 2.47
N GLY A 130 20.62 -2.33 2.80
CA GLY A 130 20.50 -2.81 4.18
C GLY A 130 21.70 -2.41 5.02
N TYR A 131 22.92 -2.58 4.50
CA TYR A 131 24.12 -2.14 5.22
C TYR A 131 24.17 -0.62 5.36
N ALA A 132 23.80 0.14 4.33
CA ALA A 132 23.73 1.60 4.42
C ALA A 132 22.72 2.07 5.48
N VAL A 133 21.56 1.41 5.60
CA VAL A 133 20.55 1.68 6.64
C VAL A 133 21.12 1.41 8.02
N VAL A 134 21.80 0.27 8.22
CA VAL A 134 22.46 -0.04 9.51
C VAL A 134 23.46 1.05 9.90
N ARG A 135 24.29 1.50 8.96
CA ARG A 135 25.26 2.58 9.20
C ARG A 135 24.57 3.90 9.55
N ALA A 136 23.51 4.26 8.84
CA ALA A 136 22.74 5.47 9.11
C ALA A 136 22.05 5.42 10.49
N VAL A 137 21.50 4.27 10.88
CA VAL A 137 20.87 4.10 12.21
C VAL A 137 21.91 4.13 13.32
N ALA A 138 23.12 3.62 13.10
CA ALA A 138 24.22 3.74 14.06
C ALA A 138 24.64 5.21 14.29
N GLU A 139 24.59 6.05 13.25
CA GLU A 139 24.86 7.50 13.35
C GLU A 139 23.66 8.29 13.91
N HIS A 140 22.46 7.73 13.84
CA HIS A 140 21.21 8.34 14.30
C HIS A 140 20.43 7.40 15.23
N PRO A 141 20.93 7.15 16.46
CA PRO A 141 20.37 6.15 17.37
C PRO A 141 18.92 6.43 17.79
N GLN A 142 18.46 7.68 17.68
CA GLN A 142 17.06 8.03 17.89
C GLN A 142 16.09 7.29 16.96
N MET A 143 16.55 6.86 15.79
CA MET A 143 15.75 6.08 14.83
C MET A 143 15.63 4.59 15.21
N ASN A 144 16.41 4.10 16.17
CA ASN A 144 16.38 2.71 16.66
C ASN A 144 15.57 2.55 17.96
N ARG A 145 14.92 3.61 18.43
CA ARG A 145 14.20 3.63 19.70
C ARG A 145 12.84 2.96 19.58
N HIS A 146 12.34 2.40 20.68
CA HIS A 146 10.96 1.93 20.78
C HIS A 146 10.28 2.47 22.03
N TYR A 147 8.97 2.59 21.94
CA TYR A 147 8.11 2.93 23.06
C TYR A 147 7.92 1.71 23.97
N THR A 148 7.92 1.94 25.29
CA THR A 148 7.56 0.93 26.28
C THR A 148 6.87 1.60 27.47
N THR A 149 6.46 0.79 28.42
CA THR A 149 5.96 1.22 29.72
C THR A 149 6.93 0.72 30.80
N ASP A 150 7.28 1.58 31.76
CA ASP A 150 8.14 1.20 32.88
C ASP A 150 7.40 0.27 33.89
N GLU A 151 8.12 -0.21 34.91
CA GLU A 151 7.56 -1.07 35.96
C GLU A 151 6.40 -0.43 36.75
N LEU A 152 6.30 0.91 36.70
CA LEU A 152 5.28 1.71 37.38
C LEU A 152 4.13 2.11 36.44
N GLY A 153 4.09 1.59 35.22
CA GLY A 153 3.03 1.90 34.27
C GLY A 153 3.20 3.22 33.51
N LYS A 154 4.35 3.90 33.62
CA LYS A 154 4.59 5.19 32.97
C LYS A 154 5.18 5.02 31.56
N PRO A 155 4.77 5.88 30.61
CA PRO A 155 5.38 5.95 29.28
C PRO A 155 6.90 6.14 29.33
N ALA A 156 7.63 5.29 28.60
CA ALA A 156 9.08 5.33 28.51
C ALA A 156 9.56 5.08 27.07
N VAL A 157 10.78 5.53 26.79
CA VAL A 157 11.44 5.30 25.49
C VAL A 157 12.75 4.56 25.75
N VAL A 158 12.91 3.42 25.09
CA VAL A 158 14.13 2.61 25.18
C VAL A 158 15.01 2.92 23.99
N THR A 159 16.28 3.19 24.26
CA THR A 159 17.34 3.23 23.24
C THR A 159 18.13 1.92 23.34
N PRO A 160 17.94 0.98 22.40
CA PRO A 160 18.71 -0.26 22.40
C PRO A 160 20.20 0.01 22.20
N GLU A 161 21.06 -0.80 22.82
CA GLU A 161 22.51 -0.72 22.66
C GLU A 161 22.96 -1.14 21.25
N HIS A 162 22.28 -2.11 20.66
CA HIS A 162 22.62 -2.71 19.37
C HIS A 162 21.58 -2.41 18.28
N VAL A 163 22.05 -2.38 17.04
CA VAL A 163 21.22 -2.26 15.83
C VAL A 163 20.95 -3.66 15.30
N ASN A 164 19.70 -4.11 15.42
CA ASN A 164 19.26 -5.38 14.88
C ASN A 164 18.44 -5.13 13.61
N LEU A 165 18.87 -5.67 12.47
CA LEU A 165 18.17 -5.49 11.20
C LEU A 165 17.17 -6.63 10.98
N GLY A 166 15.88 -6.28 10.86
CA GLY A 166 14.83 -7.21 10.45
C GLY A 166 14.74 -7.32 8.92
N LEU A 167 14.70 -8.53 8.38
CA LEU A 167 14.54 -8.84 6.96
C LEU A 167 13.20 -9.53 6.74
N ALA A 168 12.27 -8.83 6.09
CA ALA A 168 10.99 -9.38 5.69
C ALA A 168 11.17 -10.28 4.45
N ILE A 169 10.90 -11.57 4.62
CA ILE A 169 11.10 -12.60 3.61
C ILE A 169 9.75 -13.26 3.33
N ASP A 170 9.42 -13.35 2.05
CA ASP A 170 8.28 -14.12 1.58
C ASP A 170 8.72 -15.54 1.20
N LEU A 171 8.19 -16.52 1.92
CA LEU A 171 8.48 -17.93 1.74
C LEU A 171 7.36 -18.61 0.96
N HIS A 172 7.74 -19.40 -0.04
CA HIS A 172 6.80 -20.25 -0.77
C HIS A 172 6.75 -21.61 -0.10
N THR A 173 5.57 -21.99 0.39
CA THR A 173 5.33 -23.29 1.02
C THR A 173 4.28 -24.08 0.23
N ALA A 174 4.19 -25.38 0.47
CA ALA A 174 3.16 -26.23 -0.15
C ALA A 174 1.71 -25.77 0.15
N ARG A 175 1.50 -25.00 1.22
CA ARG A 175 0.18 -24.47 1.64
C ARG A 175 -0.07 -23.03 1.17
N GLY A 176 0.86 -22.43 0.43
CA GLY A 176 0.80 -21.04 -0.01
C GLY A 176 2.00 -20.21 0.46
N ARG A 177 1.88 -18.88 0.36
CA ARG A 177 2.92 -17.91 0.73
C ARG A 177 2.87 -17.58 2.23
N SER A 178 4.03 -17.36 2.83
CA SER A 178 4.15 -17.01 4.25
C SER A 178 5.20 -15.93 4.45
N LEU A 179 4.83 -14.87 5.18
CA LEU A 179 5.74 -13.80 5.57
C LEU A 179 6.47 -14.18 6.87
N VAL A 180 7.79 -14.13 6.84
CA VAL A 180 8.64 -14.29 8.02
C VAL A 180 9.60 -13.10 8.10
N VAL A 181 9.92 -12.66 9.31
CA VAL A 181 10.92 -11.60 9.54
C VAL A 181 12.10 -12.21 10.28
N ALA A 182 13.21 -12.43 9.58
CA ALA A 182 14.47 -12.85 10.18
C ALA A 182 15.20 -11.62 10.76
N SER A 183 16.03 -11.79 11.79
CA SER A 183 16.76 -10.67 12.40
C SER A 183 18.24 -10.96 12.47
N ILE A 184 19.04 -10.11 11.81
CA ILE A 184 20.49 -10.06 11.99
C ILE A 184 20.76 -9.20 13.22
N LYS A 185 21.60 -9.69 14.14
CA LYS A 185 21.86 -9.05 15.44
C LYS A 185 23.19 -8.30 15.44
N GLY A 186 23.25 -7.16 16.14
CA GLY A 186 24.50 -6.40 16.32
C GLY A 186 25.16 -6.00 15.00
N CYS A 187 24.37 -5.49 14.06
CA CYS A 187 24.83 -5.20 12.70
C CYS A 187 25.82 -4.03 12.65
N GLU A 188 25.80 -3.13 13.63
CA GLU A 188 26.59 -1.90 13.65
C GLU A 188 28.11 -2.16 13.78
N VAL A 189 28.49 -3.28 14.41
CA VAL A 189 29.88 -3.70 14.57
C VAL A 189 30.37 -4.60 13.44
N MET A 190 29.49 -5.00 12.52
CA MET A 190 29.85 -5.87 11.41
C MET A 190 30.56 -5.09 10.30
N THR A 191 31.62 -5.67 9.76
CA THR A 191 32.13 -5.29 8.44
C THR A 191 31.09 -5.65 7.37
N PHE A 192 31.17 -4.99 6.21
CA PHE A 192 30.27 -5.32 5.09
C PHE A 192 30.30 -6.80 4.69
N ALA A 193 31.48 -7.43 4.73
CA ALA A 193 31.61 -8.84 4.41
C ALA A 193 30.88 -9.73 5.44
N GLN A 194 31.01 -9.42 6.74
CA GLN A 194 30.30 -10.15 7.79
C GLN A 194 28.78 -9.96 7.69
N PHE A 195 28.34 -8.71 7.46
CA PHE A 195 26.93 -8.41 7.25
C PHE A 195 26.35 -9.16 6.05
N TRP A 196 27.07 -9.18 4.91
CA TRP A 196 26.62 -9.91 3.74
C TRP A 196 26.51 -11.42 4.00
N GLN A 197 27.48 -12.01 4.69
CA GLN A 197 27.40 -13.43 5.07
C GLN A 197 26.25 -13.74 6.03
N ALA A 198 25.92 -12.83 6.94
CA ALA A 198 24.79 -12.99 7.86
C ALA A 198 23.42 -12.72 7.19
N TYR A 199 23.42 -12.10 6.01
CA TYR A 199 22.21 -11.77 5.26
C TYR A 199 21.72 -12.95 4.40
N GLU A 200 22.65 -13.74 3.86
CA GLU A 200 22.36 -14.96 3.07
C GLU A 200 21.82 -16.10 3.96
#